data_AF-A0A9E4ZAH5-F1
#
_entry.id   AF-A0A9E4ZAH5-F1
#
_cell.length_a   1.000
_cell.length_b   1.000
_cell.length_c   1.000
_cell.angle_alpha   90.00
_cell.angle_beta   90.00
_cell.angle_gamma   90.00
#
_symmetry.space_group_name_H-M   'P 1'
#
loop_
_entity.id
_entity.type
_entity.pdbx_description
1 polymer ?
#
loop_
_entity_poly.entity_id
_entity_poly.type
_entity_poly.pdbx_seq_one_letter_code
_entity_poly.pdbx_strand_id
1 'polypeptide(L)'
;GLIDCHDHLTSFGYDLMGRWGRAEPRSTRIMRVAKVMEETLLTGYTAIRDCGWLDAGYKQAVEQGLMPGPRLQLATSPLSPTQGTQDRSSPSGHHQPPPLDPNLPRGIADGPDDVRAMVREVVRAGADVIKFFNTGFGRETQSGTTRSYTQEETQALVDEAHIHGKTVACHALGGPGLRTAIEAGVDSIEHGCLLGLEPDLLKMMAGKGIYLVPTFTVFTFHATQGNPHAQAEAKGFHRQHMETVQKALSAGVKVVAGTDAGAWEHGNNAKELELLVEAGMTPMQALVAATGWAAGCLGLADSIGTIEPGKFADLIVVDGDPLADVVLLQDKQRIRLVMKEGQVYLDRLSGVPPSKTPTI
;
A
#
# COMPACT_ATOMS: atom_id res chain seq x y z
N GLY A 1 5.42 -13.21 -9.35
CA GLY A 1 5.93 -12.96 -7.99
C GLY A 1 4.80 -12.41 -7.16
N LEU A 2 5.03 -12.26 -5.87
CA LEU A 2 4.05 -11.68 -4.96
C LEU A 2 3.92 -10.17 -5.21
N ILE A 3 2.77 -9.62 -4.85
CA ILE A 3 2.40 -8.22 -5.01
C ILE A 3 1.90 -7.69 -3.67
N ASP A 4 2.43 -6.55 -3.23
CA ASP A 4 1.90 -5.79 -2.11
C ASP A 4 1.13 -4.58 -2.65
N CYS A 5 -0.16 -4.50 -2.35
CA CYS A 5 -1.02 -3.40 -2.80
C CYS A 5 -0.97 -2.18 -1.87
N HIS A 6 -0.21 -2.17 -0.78
CA HIS A 6 -0.12 -0.99 0.07
C HIS A 6 1.18 -1.02 0.86
N ASP A 7 2.16 -0.24 0.45
CA ASP A 7 3.42 -0.09 1.16
C ASP A 7 3.84 1.38 1.21
N HIS A 8 4.78 1.71 2.07
CA HIS A 8 5.47 3.00 2.13
C HIS A 8 6.98 2.76 2.26
N LEU A 9 7.65 2.57 1.11
CA LEU A 9 9.06 2.14 1.03
C LEU A 9 10.04 3.18 1.60
N THR A 10 9.59 4.41 1.81
CA THR A 10 10.40 5.48 2.43
C THR A 10 10.17 5.64 3.94
N SER A 11 9.23 4.91 4.52
CA SER A 11 8.94 4.97 5.96
C SER A 11 9.79 3.93 6.71
N PHE A 12 10.39 4.31 7.84
CA PHE A 12 11.30 3.46 8.63
C PHE A 12 10.93 3.48 10.12
N GLY A 13 9.63 3.42 10.41
CA GLY A 13 9.05 3.54 11.73
C GLY A 13 8.43 4.91 12.01
N TYR A 14 7.99 5.10 13.25
CA TYR A 14 7.16 6.22 13.66
C TYR A 14 7.74 7.08 14.78
N ASP A 15 9.06 7.00 15.00
CA ASP A 15 9.72 7.93 15.91
C ASP A 15 9.58 9.38 15.40
N LEU A 16 9.62 10.33 16.34
CA LEU A 16 9.36 11.72 16.02
C LEU A 16 10.42 12.30 15.07
N MET A 17 11.70 11.94 15.23
CA MET A 17 12.77 12.49 14.39
C MET A 17 12.67 11.95 12.96
N GLY A 18 12.38 10.65 12.81
CA GLY A 18 12.14 10.00 11.52
C GLY A 18 10.94 10.59 10.80
N ARG A 19 9.78 10.69 11.47
CA ARG A 19 8.57 11.32 10.90
C ARG A 19 8.79 12.76 10.47
N TRP A 20 9.68 13.49 11.15
CA TRP A 20 10.01 14.88 10.83
C TRP A 20 11.12 15.03 9.78
N GLY A 21 11.68 13.94 9.26
CA GLY A 21 12.76 13.96 8.28
C GLY A 21 14.07 14.49 8.84
N ARG A 22 14.28 14.35 10.15
CA ARG A 22 15.46 14.85 10.88
C ARG A 22 16.35 13.73 11.43
N ALA A 23 15.99 12.47 11.20
CA ALA A 23 16.73 11.32 11.70
C ALA A 23 18.06 11.07 10.97
N GLU A 24 18.14 11.36 9.65
CA GLU A 24 19.35 11.07 8.87
C GLU A 24 19.53 12.00 7.65
N PRO A 25 20.75 12.12 7.10
CA PRO A 25 21.00 12.84 5.85
C PRO A 25 20.25 12.25 4.64
N ARG A 26 19.90 13.11 3.67
CA ARG A 26 19.13 12.71 2.47
C ARG A 26 19.80 11.64 1.63
N SER A 27 21.09 11.75 1.38
CA SER A 27 21.84 10.75 0.60
C SER A 27 21.79 9.38 1.26
N THR A 28 21.94 9.31 2.59
CA THR A 28 21.80 8.07 3.36
C THR A 28 20.39 7.50 3.22
N ARG A 29 19.36 8.35 3.35
CA ARG A 29 17.96 7.95 3.17
C ARG A 29 17.69 7.36 1.79
N ILE A 30 18.19 7.98 0.72
CA ILE A 30 18.05 7.46 -0.65
C ILE A 30 18.66 6.07 -0.78
N MET A 31 19.89 5.88 -0.27
CA MET A 31 20.55 4.57 -0.30
C MET A 31 19.83 3.52 0.55
N ARG A 32 19.20 3.94 1.65
CA ARG A 32 18.38 3.06 2.50
C ARG A 32 17.11 2.61 1.79
N VAL A 33 16.40 3.51 1.11
CA VAL A 33 15.23 3.16 0.29
C VAL A 33 15.63 2.18 -0.80
N ALA A 34 16.76 2.44 -1.47
CA ALA A 34 17.27 1.52 -2.48
C ALA A 34 17.55 0.12 -1.92
N LYS A 35 18.09 0.04 -0.70
CA LYS A 35 18.31 -1.24 -0.01
C LYS A 35 17.01 -1.95 0.35
N VAL A 36 16.01 -1.22 0.83
CA VAL A 36 14.68 -1.79 1.12
C VAL A 36 14.03 -2.34 -0.14
N MET A 37 14.07 -1.61 -1.25
CA MET A 37 13.54 -2.08 -2.54
C MET A 37 14.22 -3.37 -3.01
N GLU A 38 15.55 -3.45 -2.88
CA GLU A 38 16.30 -4.68 -3.18
C GLU A 38 15.86 -5.83 -2.25
N GLU A 39 15.79 -5.59 -0.94
CA GLU A 39 15.41 -6.62 0.04
C GLU A 39 13.99 -7.13 -0.16
N THR A 40 13.04 -6.25 -0.46
CA THR A 40 11.65 -6.59 -0.80
C THR A 40 11.58 -7.41 -2.09
N LEU A 41 12.38 -7.08 -3.12
CA LEU A 41 12.46 -7.93 -4.31
C LEU A 41 12.96 -9.33 -3.95
N LEU A 42 14.04 -9.43 -3.16
CA LEU A 42 14.67 -10.70 -2.80
C LEU A 42 13.80 -11.59 -1.90
N THR A 43 12.73 -11.06 -1.31
CA THR A 43 11.71 -11.86 -0.57
C THR A 43 10.60 -12.37 -1.48
N GLY A 44 10.67 -12.10 -2.79
CA GLY A 44 9.75 -12.63 -3.79
C GLY A 44 8.62 -11.67 -4.20
N TYR A 45 8.63 -10.44 -3.67
CA TYR A 45 7.70 -9.39 -4.08
C TYR A 45 8.21 -8.69 -5.34
N THR A 46 7.59 -8.97 -6.48
CA THR A 46 8.03 -8.46 -7.79
C THR A 46 7.29 -7.19 -8.21
N ALA A 47 6.20 -6.82 -7.51
CA ALA A 47 5.53 -5.55 -7.67
C ALA A 47 5.03 -5.00 -6.32
N ILE A 48 5.08 -3.67 -6.17
CA ILE A 48 4.63 -2.95 -4.97
C ILE A 48 3.84 -1.71 -5.41
N ARG A 49 2.69 -1.46 -4.76
CA ARG A 49 2.02 -0.16 -4.80
C ARG A 49 2.48 0.67 -3.61
N ASP A 50 3.35 1.65 -3.85
CA ASP A 50 3.76 2.62 -2.84
C ASP A 50 2.66 3.69 -2.69
N CYS A 51 2.01 3.71 -1.54
CA CYS A 51 0.89 4.59 -1.24
C CYS A 51 1.32 5.99 -0.79
N GLY A 52 2.61 6.33 -0.85
CA GLY A 52 3.05 7.70 -0.66
C GLY A 52 4.49 7.87 -0.23
N TRP A 53 5.01 9.04 -0.58
CA TRP A 53 6.30 9.63 -0.26
C TRP A 53 7.50 9.06 -1.05
N LEU A 54 7.26 8.20 -2.04
CA LEU A 54 8.25 7.76 -3.01
C LEU A 54 8.07 8.51 -4.34
N ASP A 55 9.09 9.24 -4.77
CA ASP A 55 9.06 9.99 -6.03
C ASP A 55 9.31 9.10 -7.26
N ALA A 56 8.98 9.62 -8.44
CA ALA A 56 9.08 8.89 -9.70
C ALA A 56 10.51 8.45 -10.08
N GLY A 57 11.55 9.08 -9.50
CA GLY A 57 12.94 8.75 -9.77
C GLY A 57 13.31 7.33 -9.35
N TYR A 58 12.74 6.81 -8.26
CA TYR A 58 12.99 5.42 -7.84
C TYR A 58 12.43 4.40 -8.84
N LYS A 59 11.22 4.66 -9.36
CA LYS A 59 10.62 3.84 -10.41
C LYS A 59 11.47 3.87 -11.69
N GLN A 60 11.85 5.07 -12.13
CA GLN A 60 12.74 5.23 -13.30
C GLN A 60 14.08 4.50 -13.12
N ALA A 61 14.68 4.57 -11.92
CA ALA A 61 15.94 3.89 -11.63
C ALA A 61 15.81 2.35 -11.72
N VAL A 62 14.69 1.78 -11.28
CA VAL A 62 14.41 0.35 -11.43
C VAL A 62 14.17 -0.02 -12.88
N GLU A 63 13.36 0.76 -13.61
CA GLU A 63 13.05 0.52 -15.03
C GLU A 63 14.28 0.64 -15.94
N GLN A 64 15.21 1.53 -15.59
CA GLN A 64 16.49 1.71 -16.30
C GLN A 64 17.57 0.70 -15.84
N GLY A 65 17.28 -0.15 -14.86
CA GLY A 65 18.24 -1.12 -14.33
C GLY A 65 19.38 -0.53 -13.50
N LEU A 66 19.28 0.72 -13.05
CA LEU A 66 20.28 1.38 -12.19
C LEU A 66 20.35 0.75 -10.79
N MET A 67 19.26 0.15 -10.33
CA MET A 67 19.20 -0.60 -9.08
C MET A 67 18.17 -1.73 -9.16
N PRO A 68 18.39 -2.84 -8.41
CA PRO A 68 17.37 -3.87 -8.27
C PRO A 68 16.18 -3.35 -7.44
N GLY A 69 14.98 -3.78 -7.80
CA GLY A 69 13.76 -3.48 -7.06
C GLY A 69 12.52 -4.06 -7.73
N PRO A 70 11.38 -4.13 -7.00
CA PRO A 70 10.10 -4.51 -7.57
C PRO A 70 9.63 -3.50 -8.62
N ARG A 71 8.69 -3.90 -9.46
CA ARG A 71 7.91 -2.96 -10.27
C ARG A 71 7.09 -2.06 -9.34
N LEU A 72 7.12 -0.75 -9.58
CA LEU A 72 6.48 0.22 -8.71
C LEU A 72 5.23 0.82 -9.36
N GLN A 73 4.13 0.85 -8.60
CA GLN A 73 2.98 1.72 -8.83
C GLN A 73 3.01 2.82 -7.76
N LEU A 74 3.14 4.07 -8.17
CA LEU A 74 3.40 5.17 -7.23
C LEU A 74 2.16 6.04 -6.97
N ALA A 75 1.90 6.34 -5.70
CA ALA A 75 1.01 7.43 -5.34
C ALA A 75 1.70 8.79 -5.32
N THR A 76 3.03 8.82 -5.22
CA THR A 76 3.83 10.03 -4.96
C THR A 76 3.39 10.74 -3.68
N SER A 77 2.57 11.78 -3.74
CA SER A 77 2.07 12.46 -2.55
C SER A 77 0.62 12.06 -2.25
N PRO A 78 0.32 11.48 -1.07
CA PRO A 78 -1.05 11.22 -0.67
C PRO A 78 -1.78 12.53 -0.34
N LEU A 79 -3.05 12.64 -0.75
CA LEU A 79 -3.88 13.82 -0.53
C LEU A 79 -4.56 13.82 0.85
N SER A 80 -4.65 14.98 1.49
CA SER A 80 -5.43 15.23 2.71
C SER A 80 -5.88 16.70 2.76
N PRO A 81 -7.01 17.01 3.43
CA PRO A 81 -7.36 18.41 3.67
C PRO A 81 -6.40 19.03 4.69
N THR A 82 -6.46 20.35 4.84
CA THR A 82 -5.91 21.02 6.02
C THR A 82 -6.51 20.39 7.28
N GLN A 83 -5.68 20.18 8.31
CA GLN A 83 -6.06 19.40 9.51
C GLN A 83 -6.51 17.97 9.18
N GLY A 84 -6.04 17.37 8.08
CA GLY A 84 -6.19 15.96 7.77
C GLY A 84 -5.04 15.10 8.30
N THR A 85 -5.10 13.78 8.06
CA THR A 85 -4.11 12.81 8.57
C THR A 85 -2.68 13.09 8.07
N GLN A 86 -2.54 13.51 6.81
CA GLN A 86 -1.24 13.86 6.21
C GLN A 86 -0.87 15.33 6.37
N ASP A 87 -1.71 16.16 7.00
CA ASP A 87 -1.32 17.53 7.34
C ASP A 87 -0.38 17.50 8.56
N ARG A 88 0.92 17.64 8.29
CA ARG A 88 1.99 17.59 9.29
C ARG A 88 2.31 18.99 9.82
N SER A 89 1.27 19.72 10.16
CA SER A 89 1.34 21.07 10.74
C SER A 89 1.16 21.01 12.25
N SER A 90 2.03 21.70 13.01
CA SER A 90 1.86 21.83 14.45
C SER A 90 0.90 22.98 14.79
N PRO A 91 0.24 22.96 15.97
CA PRO A 91 -0.54 24.09 16.46
C PRO A 91 0.28 25.38 16.64
N SER A 92 1.61 25.29 16.71
CA SER A 92 2.52 26.44 16.78
C SER A 92 2.85 27.04 15.40
N GLY A 93 2.14 26.65 14.34
CA GLY A 93 2.35 27.13 12.97
C GLY A 93 3.63 26.59 12.31
N HIS A 94 4.29 25.61 12.95
CA HIS A 94 5.45 24.96 12.36
C HIS A 94 4.99 23.76 11.56
N HIS A 95 5.25 23.78 10.28
CA HIS A 95 5.08 22.60 9.44
C HIS A 95 6.27 21.68 9.65
N GLN A 96 6.11 20.37 9.43
CA GLN A 96 7.26 19.53 9.12
C GLN A 96 8.09 20.32 8.08
N PRO A 97 9.40 20.55 8.31
CA PRO A 97 10.20 21.39 7.41
C PRO A 97 9.90 20.93 5.98
N PRO A 98 9.55 21.85 5.06
CA PRO A 98 9.02 21.48 3.76
C PRO A 98 9.90 20.36 3.21
N PRO A 99 9.33 19.24 2.74
CA PRO A 99 10.12 18.32 1.97
C PRO A 99 10.60 19.14 0.78
N LEU A 100 11.86 19.61 0.83
CA LEU A 100 12.54 20.16 -0.35
C LEU A 100 12.85 19.00 -1.30
N ASP A 101 11.96 18.03 -1.43
CA ASP A 101 11.93 17.19 -2.60
C ASP A 101 11.01 17.89 -3.58
N PRO A 102 11.56 18.69 -4.52
CA PRO A 102 10.75 19.39 -5.51
C PRO A 102 9.94 18.42 -6.40
N ASN A 103 10.20 17.11 -6.31
CA ASN A 103 9.49 16.07 -7.03
C ASN A 103 8.22 15.59 -6.32
N LEU A 104 7.97 15.99 -5.07
CA LEU A 104 6.77 15.60 -4.31
C LEU A 104 5.88 16.81 -4.04
N PRO A 105 4.67 16.89 -4.66
CA PRO A 105 3.68 17.90 -4.31
C PRO A 105 3.32 17.85 -2.82
N ARG A 106 2.79 18.94 -2.26
CA ARG A 106 2.46 19.01 -0.82
C ARG A 106 1.39 18.00 -0.41
N GLY A 107 0.46 17.66 -1.31
CA GLY A 107 -0.65 16.75 -1.01
C GLY A 107 -1.71 17.34 -0.06
N ILE A 108 -1.74 18.67 0.12
CA ILE A 108 -2.76 19.34 0.94
C ILE A 108 -3.61 20.25 0.06
N ALA A 109 -4.92 20.02 0.04
CA ALA A 109 -5.87 20.76 -0.79
C ALA A 109 -7.25 20.83 -0.10
N ASP A 110 -7.92 21.98 -0.20
CA ASP A 110 -9.19 22.26 0.46
C ASP A 110 -10.22 22.76 -0.56
N GLY A 111 -11.37 22.11 -0.64
CA GLY A 111 -12.42 22.41 -1.61
C GLY A 111 -12.25 21.68 -2.95
N PRO A 112 -13.34 21.47 -3.71
CA PRO A 112 -13.34 20.64 -4.92
C PRO A 112 -12.33 21.08 -5.99
N ASP A 113 -12.19 22.39 -6.22
CA ASP A 113 -11.31 22.91 -7.28
C ASP A 113 -9.82 22.73 -6.95
N ASP A 114 -9.43 23.00 -5.70
CA ASP A 114 -8.06 22.80 -5.24
C ASP A 114 -7.72 21.31 -5.22
N VAL A 115 -8.68 20.45 -4.86
CA VAL A 115 -8.51 19.00 -4.92
C VAL A 115 -8.25 18.54 -6.36
N ARG A 116 -8.99 19.05 -7.35
CA ARG A 116 -8.72 18.75 -8.78
C ARG A 116 -7.34 19.23 -9.20
N ALA A 117 -6.97 20.45 -8.82
CA ALA A 117 -5.65 20.99 -9.11
C ALA A 117 -4.54 20.12 -8.51
N MET A 118 -4.71 19.66 -7.27
CA MET A 118 -3.75 18.79 -6.59
C MET A 118 -3.64 17.41 -7.24
N VAL A 119 -4.76 16.81 -7.70
CA VAL A 119 -4.73 15.57 -8.49
C VAL A 119 -3.85 15.76 -9.74
N ARG A 120 -4.02 16.86 -10.48
CA ARG A 120 -3.19 17.18 -11.66
C ARG A 120 -1.71 17.34 -11.30
N GLU A 121 -1.41 17.96 -10.15
CA GLU A 121 -0.03 18.12 -9.68
C GLU A 121 0.65 16.79 -9.37
N VAL A 122 -0.02 15.86 -8.68
CA VAL A 122 0.54 14.54 -8.39
C VAL A 122 0.63 13.67 -9.65
N VAL A 123 -0.32 13.79 -10.58
CA VAL A 123 -0.21 13.15 -11.91
C VAL A 123 1.01 13.67 -12.67
N ARG A 124 1.24 14.99 -12.67
CA ARG A 124 2.44 15.61 -13.26
C ARG A 124 3.73 15.12 -12.59
N ALA A 125 3.70 14.87 -11.27
CA ALA A 125 4.83 14.34 -10.52
C ALA A 125 5.12 12.86 -10.80
N GLY A 126 4.25 12.16 -11.54
CA GLY A 126 4.44 10.77 -11.96
C GLY A 126 3.60 9.75 -11.20
N ALA A 127 2.50 10.17 -10.55
CA ALA A 127 1.58 9.24 -9.91
C ALA A 127 0.93 8.27 -10.93
N ASP A 128 0.94 6.98 -10.57
CA ASP A 128 0.22 5.91 -11.26
C ASP A 128 -1.15 5.63 -10.62
N VAL A 129 -1.28 5.92 -9.32
CA VAL A 129 -2.50 5.80 -8.51
C VAL A 129 -2.68 7.08 -7.70
N ILE A 130 -3.91 7.50 -7.45
CA ILE A 130 -4.20 8.62 -6.55
C ILE A 130 -4.53 8.08 -5.16
N LYS A 131 -3.73 8.41 -4.16
CA LYS A 131 -4.00 8.08 -2.76
C LYS A 131 -4.56 9.28 -2.02
N PHE A 132 -5.58 9.08 -1.20
CA PHE A 132 -6.04 10.10 -0.26
C PHE A 132 -6.50 9.53 1.08
N PHE A 133 -6.60 10.40 2.07
CA PHE A 133 -7.09 10.09 3.42
C PHE A 133 -8.47 10.67 3.64
N ASN A 134 -9.46 9.80 3.80
CA ASN A 134 -10.84 10.21 4.06
C ASN A 134 -11.32 9.94 5.48
N THR A 135 -10.49 9.27 6.28
CA THR A 135 -10.65 9.18 7.73
C THR A 135 -9.34 9.47 8.46
N GLY A 136 -9.44 9.64 9.78
CA GLY A 136 -8.30 9.68 10.68
C GLY A 136 -7.75 8.30 11.05
N PHE A 137 -6.77 8.31 11.96
CA PHE A 137 -6.32 7.16 12.77
C PHE A 137 -5.39 7.66 13.89
N GLY A 138 -5.56 7.13 15.10
CA GLY A 138 -4.59 7.24 16.18
C GLY A 138 -4.33 8.66 16.71
N ARG A 139 -5.31 9.56 16.55
CA ARG A 139 -5.31 10.93 17.08
C ARG A 139 -6.67 11.24 17.72
N GLU A 140 -6.68 11.99 18.81
CA GLU A 140 -7.92 12.36 19.53
C GLU A 140 -8.94 13.08 18.63
N THR A 141 -8.49 14.01 17.78
CA THR A 141 -9.36 14.79 16.90
C THR A 141 -9.61 14.17 15.53
N GLN A 142 -8.92 13.08 15.20
CA GLN A 142 -9.00 12.39 13.90
C GLN A 142 -8.98 10.88 14.14
N SER A 143 -10.12 10.35 14.59
CA SER A 143 -10.28 8.91 14.78
C SER A 143 -10.56 8.19 13.46
N GLY A 144 -10.53 6.85 13.48
CA GLY A 144 -10.90 6.01 12.34
C GLY A 144 -12.33 6.22 11.79
N THR A 145 -13.21 6.92 12.51
CA THR A 145 -14.58 7.22 12.08
C THR A 145 -14.83 8.69 11.74
N THR A 146 -13.86 9.57 12.01
CA THR A 146 -13.94 10.99 11.65
C THR A 146 -13.68 11.15 10.16
N ARG A 147 -14.65 11.68 9.42
CA ARG A 147 -14.51 12.00 7.98
C ARG A 147 -13.57 13.18 7.76
N SER A 148 -12.69 13.09 6.75
CA SER A 148 -11.73 14.15 6.40
C SER A 148 -12.22 15.05 5.26
N TYR A 149 -12.71 14.50 4.14
CA TYR A 149 -13.23 15.29 3.03
C TYR A 149 -14.76 15.31 2.97
N THR A 150 -15.32 16.36 2.39
CA THR A 150 -16.74 16.41 2.00
C THR A 150 -17.03 15.44 0.85
N GLN A 151 -18.32 15.21 0.57
CA GLN A 151 -18.74 14.42 -0.60
C GLN A 151 -18.29 15.07 -1.91
N GLU A 152 -18.39 16.41 -2.00
CA GLU A 152 -18.03 17.17 -3.20
C GLU A 152 -16.53 17.08 -3.49
N GLU A 153 -15.69 17.22 -2.47
CA GLU A 153 -14.24 17.05 -2.61
C GLU A 153 -13.87 15.61 -2.98
N THR A 154 -14.49 14.62 -2.32
CA THR A 154 -14.25 13.20 -2.64
C THR A 154 -14.65 12.90 -4.09
N GLN A 155 -15.78 13.41 -4.55
CA GLN A 155 -16.23 13.22 -5.93
C GLN A 155 -15.31 13.93 -6.94
N ALA A 156 -14.87 15.14 -6.63
CA ALA A 156 -13.94 15.89 -7.48
C ALA A 156 -12.58 15.19 -7.60
N LEU A 157 -12.10 14.59 -6.51
CA LEU A 157 -10.87 13.79 -6.50
C LEU A 157 -10.99 12.58 -7.42
N VAL A 158 -12.05 11.79 -7.25
CA VAL A 158 -12.25 10.54 -8.02
C VAL A 158 -12.46 10.83 -9.50
N ASP A 159 -13.31 11.81 -9.81
CA ASP A 159 -13.59 12.24 -11.18
C ASP A 159 -12.31 12.71 -11.91
N GLU A 160 -11.51 13.57 -11.26
CA GLU A 160 -10.26 14.05 -11.85
C GLU A 160 -9.22 12.94 -12.04
N ALA A 161 -9.13 12.00 -11.08
CA ALA A 161 -8.24 10.86 -11.20
C ALA A 161 -8.60 9.98 -12.41
N HIS A 162 -9.90 9.68 -12.56
CA HIS A 162 -10.42 8.86 -13.66
C HIS A 162 -10.29 9.55 -15.03
N ILE A 163 -10.45 10.89 -15.10
CA ILE A 163 -10.15 11.67 -16.32
C ILE A 163 -8.69 11.45 -16.79
N HIS A 164 -7.77 11.32 -15.84
CA HIS A 164 -6.36 11.04 -16.11
C HIS A 164 -6.04 9.54 -16.27
N GLY A 165 -7.05 8.67 -16.27
CA GLY A 165 -6.88 7.22 -16.37
C GLY A 165 -6.16 6.60 -15.17
N LYS A 166 -6.25 7.23 -14.00
CA LYS A 166 -5.62 6.77 -12.75
C LYS A 166 -6.67 6.16 -11.82
N THR A 167 -6.32 5.05 -11.17
CA THR A 167 -7.16 4.48 -10.10
C THR A 167 -6.99 5.27 -8.80
N VAL A 168 -7.92 5.07 -7.86
CA VAL A 168 -7.96 5.78 -6.58
C VAL A 168 -7.95 4.81 -5.40
N ALA A 169 -6.96 4.97 -4.51
CA ALA A 169 -6.85 4.26 -3.25
C ALA A 169 -7.25 5.19 -2.08
N CYS A 170 -8.16 4.75 -1.21
CA CYS A 170 -8.67 5.57 -0.11
C CYS A 170 -8.34 4.98 1.25
N HIS A 171 -7.61 5.72 2.10
CA HIS A 171 -7.57 5.43 3.53
C HIS A 171 -8.94 5.74 4.14
N ALA A 172 -9.65 4.70 4.56
CA ALA A 172 -10.92 4.82 5.27
C ALA A 172 -11.15 3.62 6.19
N LEU A 173 -11.22 3.85 7.51
CA LEU A 173 -11.42 2.79 8.49
C LEU A 173 -12.91 2.50 8.72
N GLY A 174 -13.75 3.54 8.81
CA GLY A 174 -15.18 3.40 9.04
C GLY A 174 -15.97 4.71 8.95
N GLY A 175 -17.27 4.62 9.24
CA GLY A 175 -18.13 5.78 9.37
C GLY A 175 -18.37 6.55 8.07
N PRO A 176 -18.72 7.84 8.14
CA PRO A 176 -19.12 8.61 6.96
C PRO A 176 -18.04 8.73 5.88
N GLY A 177 -16.75 8.76 6.24
CA GLY A 177 -15.65 8.84 5.26
C GLY A 177 -15.49 7.58 4.40
N LEU A 178 -15.83 6.41 4.98
CA LEU A 178 -15.89 5.15 4.24
C LEU A 178 -17.03 5.17 3.21
N ARG A 179 -18.22 5.60 3.64
CA ARG A 179 -19.40 5.71 2.77
C ARG A 179 -19.15 6.67 1.60
N THR A 180 -18.66 7.88 1.88
CA THR A 180 -18.44 8.89 0.83
C THR A 180 -17.43 8.42 -0.23
N ALA A 181 -16.38 7.70 0.17
CA ALA A 181 -15.40 7.12 -0.76
C ALA A 181 -16.02 6.04 -1.66
N ILE A 182 -16.78 5.10 -1.08
CA ILE A 182 -17.42 4.01 -1.82
C ILE A 182 -18.51 4.56 -2.77
N GLU A 183 -19.27 5.56 -2.32
CA GLU A 183 -20.29 6.23 -3.14
C GLU A 183 -19.67 6.98 -4.31
N ALA A 184 -18.56 7.70 -4.09
CA ALA A 184 -17.81 8.40 -5.14
C ALA A 184 -17.18 7.45 -6.17
N GLY A 185 -16.94 6.19 -5.80
CA GLY A 185 -16.45 5.16 -6.72
C GLY A 185 -14.93 5.05 -6.77
N VAL A 186 -14.26 5.14 -5.61
CA VAL A 186 -12.84 4.77 -5.50
C VAL A 186 -12.61 3.32 -5.93
N ASP A 187 -11.39 3.00 -6.36
CA ASP A 187 -11.04 1.67 -6.88
C ASP A 187 -10.60 0.70 -5.77
N SER A 188 -10.04 1.22 -4.67
CA SER A 188 -9.74 0.43 -3.48
C SER A 188 -9.97 1.18 -2.16
N ILE A 189 -10.46 0.45 -1.17
CA ILE A 189 -10.53 0.87 0.24
C ILE A 189 -9.37 0.24 0.99
N GLU A 190 -8.55 1.10 1.59
CA GLU A 190 -7.47 0.71 2.47
C GLU A 190 -7.95 0.65 3.91
N HIS A 191 -7.50 -0.37 4.65
CA HIS A 191 -7.88 -0.71 6.01
C HIS A 191 -9.33 -1.22 6.13
N GLY A 192 -10.33 -0.34 5.96
CA GLY A 192 -11.75 -0.74 6.01
C GLY A 192 -12.17 -1.42 7.32
N CYS A 193 -11.50 -1.18 8.44
CA CYS A 193 -11.64 -1.99 9.67
C CYS A 193 -13.08 -2.17 10.19
N LEU A 194 -13.95 -1.20 9.93
CA LEU A 194 -15.35 -1.20 10.37
C LEU A 194 -16.35 -1.39 9.22
N LEU A 195 -15.89 -1.67 8.01
CA LEU A 195 -16.73 -1.89 6.83
C LEU A 195 -17.72 -3.05 7.04
N GLY A 196 -17.34 -4.07 7.82
CA GLY A 196 -18.22 -5.18 8.20
C GLY A 196 -19.44 -4.80 9.04
N LEU A 197 -19.57 -3.53 9.44
CA LEU A 197 -20.76 -2.98 10.11
C LEU A 197 -21.76 -2.36 9.11
N GLU A 198 -21.41 -2.25 7.83
CA GLU A 198 -22.17 -1.56 6.78
C GLU A 198 -22.49 -2.50 5.59
N PRO A 199 -23.49 -3.41 5.71
CA PRO A 199 -23.73 -4.44 4.69
C PRO A 199 -24.15 -3.92 3.30
N ASP A 200 -24.74 -2.73 3.23
CA ASP A 200 -25.07 -2.08 1.95
C ASP A 200 -23.82 -1.62 1.22
N LEU A 201 -22.81 -1.11 1.95
CA LEU A 201 -21.52 -0.70 1.37
C LEU A 201 -20.75 -1.90 0.82
N LEU A 202 -20.79 -3.05 1.51
CA LEU A 202 -20.21 -4.30 1.00
C LEU A 202 -20.80 -4.71 -0.35
N LYS A 203 -22.14 -4.65 -0.49
CA LYS A 203 -22.82 -4.94 -1.76
C LYS A 203 -22.47 -3.92 -2.83
N MET A 204 -22.35 -2.64 -2.46
CA MET A 204 -21.96 -1.58 -3.39
C MET A 204 -20.53 -1.80 -3.90
N MET A 205 -19.58 -2.10 -3.01
CA MET A 205 -18.20 -2.42 -3.40
C MET A 205 -18.15 -3.61 -4.35
N ALA A 206 -18.86 -4.69 -4.04
CA ALA A 206 -18.93 -5.87 -4.91
C ALA A 206 -19.52 -5.52 -6.29
N GLY A 207 -20.62 -4.77 -6.34
CA GLY A 207 -21.26 -4.35 -7.59
C GLY A 207 -20.42 -3.39 -8.44
N LYS A 208 -19.61 -2.54 -7.80
CA LYS A 208 -18.70 -1.60 -8.47
C LYS A 208 -17.32 -2.18 -8.76
N GLY A 209 -16.99 -3.36 -8.24
CA GLY A 209 -15.67 -3.97 -8.37
C GLY A 209 -14.58 -3.29 -7.52
N ILE A 210 -14.95 -2.62 -6.43
CA ILE A 210 -14.02 -1.95 -5.52
C ILE A 210 -13.29 -3.00 -4.66
N TYR A 211 -11.97 -2.89 -4.59
CA TYR A 211 -11.14 -3.79 -3.81
C TYR A 211 -11.09 -3.40 -2.32
N LEU A 212 -10.91 -4.39 -1.45
CA LEU A 212 -10.55 -4.17 -0.04
C LEU A 212 -9.09 -4.57 0.18
N VAL A 213 -8.31 -3.70 0.82
CA VAL A 213 -6.92 -3.93 1.22
C VAL A 213 -6.83 -3.81 2.76
N PRO A 214 -6.92 -4.92 3.53
CA PRO A 214 -7.08 -4.86 4.98
C PRO A 214 -5.89 -4.30 5.75
N THR A 215 -4.64 -4.57 5.32
CA THR A 215 -3.42 -4.10 5.99
C THR A 215 -3.34 -4.52 7.47
N PHE A 216 -3.66 -5.78 7.78
CA PHE A 216 -3.64 -6.27 9.17
C PHE A 216 -2.29 -6.06 9.86
N THR A 217 -1.19 -6.13 9.11
CA THR A 217 0.16 -6.04 9.68
C THR A 217 0.39 -4.70 10.40
N VAL A 218 -0.04 -3.57 9.85
CA VAL A 218 0.12 -2.26 10.51
C VAL A 218 -0.73 -2.13 11.78
N PHE A 219 -1.91 -2.74 11.81
CA PHE A 219 -2.76 -2.76 13.01
C PHE A 219 -2.19 -3.67 14.11
N THR A 220 -1.62 -4.81 13.75
CA THR A 220 -0.90 -5.68 14.70
C THR A 220 0.28 -4.95 15.33
N PHE A 221 1.05 -4.21 14.52
CA PHE A 221 2.11 -3.33 15.04
C PHE A 221 1.54 -2.26 15.98
N HIS A 222 0.53 -1.51 15.54
CA HIS A 222 -0.04 -0.43 16.34
C HIS A 222 -0.73 -0.90 17.62
N ALA A 223 -1.22 -2.13 17.69
CA ALA A 223 -1.75 -2.69 18.93
C ALA A 223 -0.70 -2.76 20.05
N THR A 224 0.59 -2.70 19.74
CA THR A 224 1.66 -2.75 20.76
C THR A 224 2.64 -1.57 20.70
N GLN A 225 2.67 -0.83 19.59
CA GLN A 225 3.62 0.24 19.34
C GLN A 225 2.93 1.55 18.94
N GLY A 226 3.61 2.67 19.18
CA GLY A 226 3.10 4.01 18.88
C GLY A 226 2.38 4.66 20.08
N ASN A 227 1.65 5.75 19.81
CA ASN A 227 1.01 6.54 20.86
C ASN A 227 -0.22 5.82 21.47
N PRO A 228 -0.66 6.17 22.70
CA PRO A 228 -1.78 5.50 23.36
C PRO A 228 -3.10 5.48 22.58
N HIS A 229 -3.41 6.53 21.79
CA HIS A 229 -4.62 6.57 20.97
C HIS A 229 -4.55 5.57 19.82
N ALA A 230 -3.39 5.49 19.12
CA ALA A 230 -3.18 4.50 18.06
C ALA A 230 -3.29 3.07 18.60
N GLN A 231 -2.71 2.80 19.77
CA GLN A 231 -2.81 1.50 20.42
C GLN A 231 -4.25 1.15 20.81
N ALA A 232 -4.98 2.11 21.37
CA ALA A 232 -6.37 1.91 21.77
C ALA A 232 -7.27 1.65 20.55
N GLU A 233 -7.15 2.42 19.47
CA GLU A 233 -7.91 2.21 18.24
C GLU A 233 -7.58 0.87 17.57
N ALA A 234 -6.29 0.54 17.41
CA ALA A 234 -5.88 -0.73 16.79
C ALA A 234 -6.41 -1.95 17.55
N LYS A 235 -6.34 -1.93 18.90
CA LYS A 235 -6.95 -2.98 19.73
C LYS A 235 -8.48 -2.98 19.62
N GLY A 236 -9.08 -1.79 19.64
CA GLY A 236 -10.53 -1.61 19.59
C GLY A 236 -11.18 -2.09 18.30
N PHE A 237 -10.45 -2.03 17.17
CA PHE A 237 -10.94 -2.47 15.88
C PHE A 237 -10.62 -3.92 15.54
N HIS A 238 -9.73 -4.59 16.27
CA HIS A 238 -9.20 -5.90 15.88
C HIS A 238 -10.28 -6.93 15.52
N ARG A 239 -11.28 -7.12 16.39
CA ARG A 239 -12.38 -8.08 16.12
C ARG A 239 -13.16 -7.69 14.87
N GLN A 240 -13.59 -6.44 14.76
CA GLN A 240 -14.38 -5.94 13.64
C GLN A 240 -13.60 -5.99 12.32
N HIS A 241 -12.29 -5.79 12.37
CA HIS A 241 -11.42 -5.85 11.21
C HIS A 241 -11.33 -7.28 10.66
N MET A 242 -11.16 -8.28 11.54
CA MET A 242 -11.21 -9.70 11.14
C MET A 242 -12.57 -10.08 10.56
N GLU A 243 -13.67 -9.69 11.21
CA GLU A 243 -15.03 -9.94 10.72
C GLU A 243 -15.31 -9.25 9.37
N THR A 244 -14.71 -8.08 9.13
CA THR A 244 -14.87 -7.34 7.87
C THR A 244 -14.42 -8.18 6.69
N VAL A 245 -13.26 -8.84 6.77
CA VAL A 245 -12.74 -9.68 5.67
C VAL A 245 -13.70 -10.82 5.34
N GLN A 246 -14.22 -11.50 6.36
CA GLN A 246 -15.19 -12.59 6.18
C GLN A 246 -16.47 -12.11 5.49
N LYS A 247 -17.00 -10.96 5.92
CA LYS A 247 -18.21 -10.36 5.37
C LYS A 247 -17.99 -9.83 3.95
N ALA A 248 -16.82 -9.25 3.68
CA ALA A 248 -16.42 -8.78 2.35
C ALA A 248 -16.35 -9.93 1.35
N LEU A 249 -15.66 -11.02 1.70
CA LEU A 249 -15.60 -12.23 0.87
C LEU A 249 -16.98 -12.81 0.61
N SER A 250 -17.82 -12.90 1.66
CA SER A 250 -19.20 -13.40 1.54
C SER A 250 -20.08 -12.52 0.64
N ALA A 251 -19.81 -11.22 0.59
CA ALA A 251 -20.51 -10.27 -0.28
C ALA A 251 -19.97 -10.24 -1.73
N GLY A 252 -18.87 -10.94 -2.02
CA GLY A 252 -18.22 -10.96 -3.34
C GLY A 252 -17.22 -9.82 -3.57
N VAL A 253 -16.81 -9.11 -2.52
CA VAL A 253 -15.73 -8.12 -2.60
C VAL A 253 -14.40 -8.85 -2.74
N LYS A 254 -13.56 -8.42 -3.68
CA LYS A 254 -12.20 -8.94 -3.81
C LYS A 254 -11.31 -8.32 -2.74
N VAL A 255 -10.74 -9.18 -1.89
CA VAL A 255 -9.79 -8.79 -0.84
C VAL A 255 -8.37 -9.07 -1.35
N VAL A 256 -7.49 -8.07 -1.30
CA VAL A 256 -6.10 -8.17 -1.77
C VAL A 256 -5.11 -7.86 -0.67
N ALA A 257 -3.90 -8.42 -0.79
CA ALA A 257 -2.84 -8.22 0.19
C ALA A 257 -2.22 -6.82 0.05
N GLY A 258 -2.08 -6.15 1.18
CA GLY A 258 -1.25 -4.96 1.32
C GLY A 258 -0.86 -4.82 2.78
N THR A 259 0.34 -4.36 3.10
CA THR A 259 0.89 -4.47 4.46
C THR A 259 0.91 -3.17 5.26
N ASP A 260 0.90 -2.04 4.55
CA ASP A 260 1.25 -0.71 5.07
C ASP A 260 2.62 -0.78 5.79
N ALA A 261 3.60 -1.40 5.09
CA ALA A 261 4.98 -1.49 5.56
C ALA A 261 5.67 -0.13 5.60
N GLY A 262 6.68 -0.05 6.48
CA GLY A 262 7.36 1.19 6.84
C GLY A 262 6.84 1.85 8.11
N ALA A 263 5.65 1.48 8.59
CA ALA A 263 5.27 1.55 10.00
C ALA A 263 6.05 0.56 10.88
N TRP A 264 6.21 -0.63 10.32
CA TRP A 264 6.86 -1.81 10.88
C TRP A 264 8.04 -2.23 9.95
N GLU A 265 8.67 -3.39 10.20
CA GLU A 265 9.85 -3.82 9.43
C GLU A 265 9.57 -4.00 7.93
N HIS A 266 10.56 -3.66 7.10
CA HIS A 266 10.52 -3.96 5.66
C HIS A 266 11.04 -5.36 5.37
N GLY A 267 10.53 -5.98 4.30
CA GLY A 267 11.02 -7.26 3.80
C GLY A 267 10.44 -8.51 4.48
N ASN A 268 9.31 -8.37 5.19
CA ASN A 268 8.52 -9.50 5.69
C ASN A 268 7.04 -9.39 5.25
N ASN A 269 6.78 -8.77 4.10
CA ASN A 269 5.42 -8.48 3.60
C ASN A 269 4.50 -9.73 3.57
N ALA A 270 5.08 -10.94 3.50
CA ALA A 270 4.37 -12.21 3.59
C ALA A 270 3.60 -12.44 4.90
N LYS A 271 3.88 -11.68 5.97
CA LYS A 271 3.10 -11.71 7.22
C LYS A 271 1.62 -11.40 6.99
N GLU A 272 1.31 -10.53 6.01
CA GLU A 272 -0.07 -10.20 5.68
C GLU A 272 -0.86 -11.43 5.19
N LEU A 273 -0.21 -12.36 4.46
CA LEU A 273 -0.90 -13.57 3.98
C LEU A 273 -1.29 -14.50 5.12
N GLU A 274 -0.48 -14.61 6.17
CA GLU A 274 -0.84 -15.36 7.39
C GLU A 274 -2.06 -14.73 8.06
N LEU A 275 -2.06 -13.40 8.21
CA LEU A 275 -3.16 -12.66 8.85
C LEU A 275 -4.46 -12.75 8.03
N LEU A 276 -4.37 -12.75 6.70
CA LEU A 276 -5.53 -13.00 5.82
C LEU A 276 -6.10 -14.41 6.00
N VAL A 277 -5.25 -15.42 6.17
CA VAL A 277 -5.69 -16.80 6.48
C VAL A 277 -6.34 -16.86 7.86
N GLU A 278 -5.74 -16.24 8.88
CA GLU A 278 -6.35 -16.11 10.21
C GLU A 278 -7.71 -15.39 10.17
N ALA A 279 -7.87 -14.43 9.25
CA ALA A 279 -9.13 -13.71 9.04
C ALA A 279 -10.20 -14.54 8.30
N GLY A 280 -9.86 -15.75 7.82
CA GLY A 280 -10.82 -16.69 7.23
C GLY A 280 -10.64 -16.94 5.73
N MET A 281 -9.56 -16.46 5.11
CA MET A 281 -9.19 -16.88 3.76
C MET A 281 -8.55 -18.28 3.80
N THR A 282 -8.78 -19.07 2.75
CA THR A 282 -7.94 -20.25 2.50
C THR A 282 -6.53 -19.84 2.05
N PRO A 283 -5.50 -20.69 2.22
CA PRO A 283 -4.15 -20.39 1.70
C PRO A 283 -4.14 -20.05 0.21
N MET A 284 -4.94 -20.74 -0.61
CA MET A 284 -5.09 -20.42 -2.03
C MET A 284 -5.66 -19.02 -2.25
N GLN A 285 -6.70 -18.64 -1.51
CA GLN A 285 -7.26 -17.28 -1.60
C GLN A 285 -6.23 -16.22 -1.18
N ALA A 286 -5.45 -16.46 -0.13
CA ALA A 286 -4.39 -15.54 0.29
C ALA A 286 -3.30 -15.38 -0.80
N LEU A 287 -2.90 -16.48 -1.46
CA LEU A 287 -1.97 -16.41 -2.60
C LEU A 287 -2.57 -15.61 -3.77
N VAL A 288 -3.83 -15.84 -4.12
CA VAL A 288 -4.52 -15.07 -5.18
C VAL A 288 -4.65 -13.60 -4.79
N ALA A 289 -4.89 -13.29 -3.51
CA ALA A 289 -4.95 -11.94 -2.96
C ALA A 289 -3.63 -11.18 -3.10
N ALA A 290 -2.48 -11.89 -3.13
CA ALA A 290 -1.14 -11.34 -3.34
C ALA A 290 -0.59 -11.58 -4.76
N THR A 291 -1.41 -12.07 -5.70
CA THR A 291 -0.99 -12.34 -7.09
C THR A 291 -2.04 -11.87 -8.09
N GLY A 292 -2.96 -12.73 -8.55
CA GLY A 292 -3.90 -12.41 -9.61
C GLY A 292 -4.89 -11.29 -9.25
N TRP A 293 -5.48 -11.31 -8.04
CA TRP A 293 -6.37 -10.23 -7.62
C TRP A 293 -5.62 -8.94 -7.32
N ALA A 294 -4.42 -9.03 -6.74
CA ALA A 294 -3.55 -7.87 -6.53
C ALA A 294 -3.19 -7.21 -7.87
N ALA A 295 -2.78 -7.98 -8.88
CA ALA A 295 -2.52 -7.46 -10.21
C ALA A 295 -3.75 -6.75 -10.81
N GLY A 296 -4.96 -7.28 -10.56
CA GLY A 296 -6.22 -6.61 -10.89
C GLY A 296 -6.41 -5.27 -10.17
N CYS A 297 -6.16 -5.22 -8.85
CA CYS A 297 -6.22 -3.98 -8.06
C CYS A 297 -5.25 -2.90 -8.59
N LEU A 298 -4.07 -3.32 -9.04
CA LEU A 298 -3.07 -2.44 -9.65
C LEU A 298 -3.41 -2.05 -11.10
N GLY A 299 -4.44 -2.63 -11.73
CA GLY A 299 -4.73 -2.43 -13.16
C GLY A 299 -3.70 -3.07 -14.10
N LEU A 300 -2.98 -4.10 -13.63
CA LEU A 300 -1.89 -4.79 -14.34
C LEU A 300 -2.19 -6.28 -14.59
N ALA A 301 -3.47 -6.69 -14.50
CA ALA A 301 -3.87 -8.09 -14.61
C ALA A 301 -3.49 -8.74 -15.95
N ASP A 302 -3.43 -7.96 -17.03
CA ASP A 302 -3.04 -8.46 -18.36
C ASP A 302 -1.54 -8.70 -18.49
N SER A 303 -0.73 -8.16 -17.57
CA SER A 303 0.74 -8.16 -17.66
C SER A 303 1.41 -9.03 -16.59
N ILE A 304 0.83 -9.14 -15.39
CA ILE A 304 1.43 -9.84 -14.24
C ILE A 304 0.37 -10.56 -13.39
N GLY A 305 0.81 -11.27 -12.34
CA GLY A 305 -0.05 -11.84 -11.30
C GLY A 305 -0.49 -13.29 -11.55
N THR A 306 -0.30 -13.83 -12.74
CA THR A 306 -0.54 -15.25 -13.06
C THR A 306 0.54 -15.80 -13.99
N ILE A 307 0.69 -17.13 -14.02
CA ILE A 307 1.62 -17.81 -14.92
C ILE A 307 0.85 -18.19 -16.18
N GLU A 308 0.83 -17.29 -17.15
CA GLU A 308 0.09 -17.44 -18.41
C GLU A 308 0.92 -16.94 -19.60
N PRO A 309 0.79 -17.54 -20.80
CA PRO A 309 1.46 -17.04 -21.99
C PRO A 309 1.14 -15.56 -22.25
N GLY A 310 2.17 -14.76 -22.59
CA GLY A 310 2.03 -13.34 -22.90
C GLY A 310 2.27 -12.39 -21.71
N LYS A 311 2.31 -12.89 -20.47
CA LYS A 311 2.63 -12.10 -19.27
C LYS A 311 4.13 -12.04 -18.98
N PHE A 312 4.56 -11.06 -18.20
CA PHE A 312 5.94 -10.98 -17.74
C PHE A 312 6.30 -12.19 -16.87
N ALA A 313 7.53 -12.68 -17.04
CA ALA A 313 8.07 -13.78 -16.25
C ALA A 313 8.50 -13.29 -14.85
N ASP A 314 7.50 -12.97 -14.03
CA ASP A 314 7.65 -12.68 -12.62
C ASP A 314 7.39 -13.98 -11.85
N LEU A 315 8.44 -14.69 -11.43
CA LEU A 315 8.35 -16.03 -10.85
C LEU A 315 9.12 -16.11 -9.53
N ILE A 316 8.61 -16.92 -8.60
CA ILE A 316 9.34 -17.31 -7.39
C ILE A 316 9.33 -18.83 -7.24
N VAL A 317 10.39 -19.39 -6.68
CA VAL A 317 10.45 -20.79 -6.26
C VAL A 317 10.61 -20.83 -4.76
N VAL A 318 9.73 -21.56 -4.08
CA VAL A 318 9.67 -21.68 -2.62
C VAL A 318 9.96 -23.12 -2.23
N ASP A 319 10.79 -23.31 -1.20
CA ASP A 319 11.05 -24.62 -0.60
C ASP A 319 9.94 -24.97 0.41
N GLY A 320 8.96 -25.75 -0.07
CA GLY A 320 7.77 -26.18 0.66
C GLY A 320 6.49 -25.88 -0.10
N ASP A 321 5.35 -26.27 0.47
CA ASP A 321 4.03 -26.05 -0.11
C ASP A 321 3.28 -24.92 0.62
N PRO A 322 3.15 -23.71 0.02
CA PRO A 322 2.44 -22.60 0.64
C PRO A 322 0.92 -22.81 0.75
N LEU A 323 0.36 -23.84 0.09
CA LEU A 323 -1.05 -24.24 0.28
C LEU A 323 -1.25 -25.04 1.57
N ALA A 324 -0.21 -25.72 2.04
CA ALA A 324 -0.20 -26.41 3.32
C ALA A 324 0.15 -25.45 4.47
N ASP A 325 1.10 -24.54 4.25
CA ASP A 325 1.52 -23.56 5.24
C ASP A 325 2.01 -22.26 4.58
N VAL A 326 1.20 -21.20 4.67
CA VAL A 326 1.51 -19.90 4.06
C VAL A 326 2.65 -19.17 4.79
N VAL A 327 2.95 -19.53 6.04
CA VAL A 327 4.01 -18.91 6.86
C VAL A 327 5.39 -19.16 6.27
N LEU A 328 5.55 -20.23 5.48
CA LEU A 328 6.79 -20.54 4.76
C LEU A 328 7.28 -19.39 3.88
N LEU A 329 6.38 -18.52 3.39
CA LEU A 329 6.72 -17.35 2.57
C LEU A 329 7.43 -16.24 3.36
N GLN A 330 7.38 -16.26 4.69
CA GLN A 330 8.10 -15.30 5.55
C GLN A 330 9.57 -15.71 5.75
N ASP A 331 9.88 -17.01 5.60
CA ASP A 331 11.26 -17.48 5.70
C ASP A 331 12.03 -17.17 4.43
N LYS A 332 12.86 -16.13 4.52
CA LYS A 332 13.73 -15.71 3.41
C LYS A 332 14.53 -16.88 2.86
N GLN A 333 14.99 -17.85 3.66
CA GLN A 333 15.82 -18.97 3.19
C GLN A 333 15.06 -19.96 2.30
N ARG A 334 13.73 -20.03 2.46
CA ARG A 334 12.84 -20.85 1.63
C ARG A 334 12.57 -20.23 0.27
N ILE A 335 12.76 -18.93 0.10
CA ILE A 335 12.74 -18.32 -1.23
C ILE A 335 14.02 -18.73 -1.97
N ARG A 336 13.89 -19.70 -2.88
CA ARG A 336 15.01 -20.32 -3.59
C ARG A 336 15.35 -19.62 -4.89
N LEU A 337 14.36 -19.04 -5.55
CA LEU A 337 14.54 -18.30 -6.79
C LEU A 337 13.60 -17.10 -6.81
N VAL A 338 14.08 -15.95 -7.26
CA VAL A 338 13.27 -14.78 -7.61
C VAL A 338 13.65 -14.33 -9.01
N MET A 339 12.65 -14.26 -9.88
CA MET A 339 12.74 -13.75 -11.24
C MET A 339 11.73 -12.63 -11.42
N LYS A 340 12.15 -11.53 -12.03
CA LYS A 340 11.30 -10.40 -12.42
C LYS A 340 11.59 -10.09 -13.89
N GLU A 341 10.55 -10.01 -14.72
CA GLU A 341 10.68 -9.74 -16.16
C GLU A 341 11.64 -10.69 -16.89
N GLY A 342 11.72 -11.95 -16.44
CA GLY A 342 12.63 -12.95 -17.01
C GLY A 342 14.08 -12.85 -16.50
N GLN A 343 14.44 -11.79 -15.77
CA GLN A 343 15.75 -11.65 -15.14
C GLN A 343 15.76 -12.30 -13.75
N VAL A 344 16.78 -13.12 -13.48
CA VAL A 344 16.98 -13.76 -12.18
C VAL A 344 17.72 -12.79 -11.24
N TYR A 345 17.09 -12.47 -10.11
CA TYR A 345 17.65 -11.61 -9.05
C TYR A 345 18.11 -12.41 -7.83
N LEU A 346 17.54 -13.59 -7.61
CA LEU A 346 17.97 -14.54 -6.59
C LEU A 346 17.98 -15.94 -7.18
N ASP A 347 19.07 -16.67 -7.00
CA ASP A 347 19.17 -18.10 -7.29
C ASP A 347 19.97 -18.80 -6.18
N ARG A 348 19.28 -19.68 -5.46
CA ARG A 348 19.85 -20.59 -4.46
C ARG A 348 19.68 -22.05 -4.87
N LEU A 349 19.20 -22.32 -6.08
CA LEU A 349 19.03 -23.67 -6.63
C LEU A 349 20.33 -24.17 -7.24
N SER A 350 21.06 -23.30 -7.94
CA SER A 350 22.26 -23.68 -8.68
C SER A 350 23.50 -23.98 -7.82
N GLY A 351 23.48 -23.63 -6.53
CA GLY A 351 24.68 -23.69 -5.66
C GLY A 351 25.79 -22.72 -6.09
N VAL A 352 25.56 -21.93 -7.14
CA VAL A 352 26.46 -20.92 -7.68
C VAL A 352 25.94 -19.55 -7.22
N PRO A 353 26.76 -18.69 -6.60
CA PRO A 353 26.31 -17.36 -6.20
C PRO A 353 25.81 -16.56 -7.41
N PRO A 354 24.79 -15.71 -7.25
CA PRO A 354 24.17 -15.01 -8.36
C PRO A 354 25.21 -14.21 -9.17
N SER A 355 25.08 -14.28 -10.49
CA SER A 355 25.83 -13.45 -11.43
C SER A 355 25.65 -11.98 -11.03
N LYS A 356 26.76 -11.27 -10.80
CA LYS A 356 26.74 -9.83 -10.62
C LYS A 356 25.99 -9.21 -11.80
N THR A 357 25.13 -8.24 -11.47
CA THR A 357 24.29 -7.40 -12.34
C THR A 357 25.01 -7.03 -13.66
N PRO A 358 24.30 -6.87 -14.79
CA PRO A 358 24.92 -6.38 -16.01
C PRO A 358 25.66 -5.07 -15.75
N THR A 359 26.86 -4.96 -16.29
CA THR A 359 27.66 -3.74 -16.30
C THR A 359 26.85 -2.65 -17.01
N ILE A 360 26.69 -1.50 -16.35
CA ILE A 360 26.15 -0.26 -16.94
C ILE A 360 27.04 0.17 -18.12
#